data_AF-A0A6M3JRF0-F1
#
_entry.id   AF-A0A6M3JRF0-F1
#
_cell.length_a   1.000
_cell.length_b   1.000
_cell.length_c   1.000
_cell.angle_alpha   90.00
_cell.angle_beta   90.00
_cell.angle_gamma   90.00
#
_symmetry.space_group_name_H-M   'P 1'
#
loop_
_entity.id
_entity.type
_entity.pdbx_description
1 polymer ?
#
loop_
_entity_poly.entity_id
_entity_poly.type
_entity_poly.pdbx_seq_one_letter_code
_entity_poly.pdbx_strand_id
1 'polypeptide(L)'
;MVPGSTEQTTLGTISTGTWEATDIAVLHGGTGASTSGGAQTNLGLAIGTNVQAWDAVLDDLAALSPVATDQFIVGTGAGTYAHVNMIGSGLTLSGGNFYWAWLNIEALSEAPTENSVMFYKGVSGGVEWNAGATARTSLGLAIGTDVLAQQTIGIADNNLVEMDDADAADNDYAKFTVNGLEGRSYAELLSDISVESGAEVNEIEGDGTNGRVLRSILLQIYDGTNANTVKAATGIIWNGDSIGLTDNISKGATTGDFTLSADGSTLTIEASGLTGNCIAVLGADNSYNSSNSTIETIQYDMVSNDIRLIFYTDNAGNVLDLTAALSGVEIITVYILYLTSS
;
A
#
# COMPACT_ATOMS: atom_id res chain seq x y z
N MET A 1 -1.50 -120.60 25.24
CA MET A 1 -0.03 -120.65 25.30
C MET A 1 0.36 -121.84 26.16
N VAL A 2 1.19 -122.76 25.67
CA VAL A 2 1.70 -123.88 26.50
C VAL A 2 2.85 -123.33 27.36
N PRO A 3 2.80 -123.44 28.70
CA PRO A 3 3.89 -122.97 29.55
C PRO A 3 5.22 -123.64 29.17
N GLY A 4 6.26 -122.84 28.92
CA GLY A 4 7.60 -123.33 28.55
C GLY A 4 7.86 -123.49 27.04
N SER A 5 6.93 -123.11 26.16
CA SER A 5 7.20 -123.07 24.71
C SER A 5 8.15 -121.93 24.35
N THR A 6 9.20 -122.21 23.59
CA THR A 6 10.16 -121.22 23.09
C THR A 6 9.76 -120.57 21.76
N GLU A 7 8.75 -121.10 21.07
CA GLU A 7 8.24 -120.58 19.81
C GLU A 7 6.71 -120.67 19.77
N GLN A 8 6.03 -119.63 19.28
CA GLN A 8 4.58 -119.61 19.10
C GLN A 8 4.24 -119.04 17.73
N THR A 9 3.76 -119.89 16.81
CA THR A 9 3.57 -119.57 15.38
C THR A 9 2.17 -119.06 15.03
N THR A 10 1.21 -119.24 15.94
CA THR A 10 -0.14 -118.65 15.84
C THR A 10 -0.56 -118.17 17.22
N LEU A 11 -0.71 -116.87 17.37
CA LEU A 11 -1.22 -116.21 18.58
C LEU A 11 -2.68 -115.84 18.34
N GLY A 12 -3.57 -116.18 19.28
CA GLY A 12 -4.89 -115.55 19.36
C GLY A 12 -4.78 -114.13 19.90
N THR A 13 -5.88 -113.36 19.88
CA THR A 13 -5.92 -112.03 20.50
C THR A 13 -5.65 -112.15 21.99
N ILE A 14 -4.69 -111.38 22.52
CA ILE A 14 -4.53 -111.19 23.96
C ILE A 14 -5.70 -110.31 24.42
N SER A 15 -6.76 -110.94 24.93
CA SER A 15 -7.99 -110.24 25.32
C SER A 15 -7.94 -109.67 26.74
N THR A 16 -7.04 -110.15 27.61
CA THR A 16 -6.74 -109.60 28.95
C THR A 16 -5.29 -109.91 29.35
N GLY A 17 -4.69 -109.04 30.19
CA GLY A 17 -3.31 -109.19 30.73
C GLY A 17 -2.28 -108.21 30.14
N THR A 18 -1.14 -108.04 30.82
CA THR A 18 0.00 -107.23 30.36
C THR A 18 0.92 -108.10 29.49
N TRP A 19 1.25 -107.65 28.29
CA TRP A 19 2.25 -108.30 27.44
C TRP A 19 3.65 -107.76 27.77
N GLU A 20 4.49 -108.58 28.40
CA GLU A 20 5.88 -108.27 28.73
C GLU A 20 6.83 -108.94 27.72
N ALA A 21 6.98 -108.35 26.54
CA ALA A 21 7.94 -108.80 25.52
C ALA A 21 9.16 -107.87 25.43
N THR A 22 10.18 -108.34 24.71
CA THR A 22 11.26 -107.51 24.20
C THR A 22 10.73 -106.47 23.22
N ASP A 23 11.46 -105.36 23.05
CA ASP A 23 11.05 -104.27 22.17
C ASP A 23 10.78 -104.75 20.74
N ILE A 24 9.66 -104.30 20.14
CA ILE A 24 9.33 -104.61 18.74
C ILE A 24 10.26 -103.81 17.83
N ALA A 25 10.98 -104.49 16.94
CA ALA A 25 11.88 -103.87 15.97
C ALA A 25 11.16 -102.86 15.04
N VAL A 26 11.90 -101.85 14.54
CA VAL A 26 11.37 -100.80 13.64
C VAL A 26 10.71 -101.38 12.38
N LEU A 27 11.32 -102.39 11.78
CA LEU A 27 10.79 -103.06 10.58
C LEU A 27 9.40 -103.69 10.80
N HIS A 28 9.04 -103.97 12.06
CA HIS A 28 7.75 -104.56 12.44
C HIS A 28 6.78 -103.52 13.04
N GLY A 29 7.02 -102.22 12.79
CA GLY A 29 6.16 -101.13 13.24
C GLY A 29 6.36 -100.68 14.70
N GLY A 30 7.36 -101.24 15.39
CA GLY A 30 7.78 -100.77 16.71
C GLY A 30 8.85 -99.68 16.64
N THR A 31 9.48 -99.39 17.77
CA THR A 31 10.60 -98.45 17.88
C THR A 31 11.94 -99.14 18.13
N GLY A 32 11.94 -100.45 18.40
CA GLY A 32 13.11 -101.23 18.77
C GLY A 32 13.80 -100.77 20.06
N ALA A 33 13.11 -100.05 20.95
CA ALA A 33 13.70 -99.50 22.17
C ALA A 33 12.69 -99.32 23.32
N SER A 34 13.11 -99.66 24.54
CA SER A 34 12.36 -99.44 25.79
C SER A 34 12.54 -98.03 26.36
N THR A 35 13.32 -97.17 25.69
CA THR A 35 13.57 -95.78 26.10
C THR A 35 13.22 -94.82 24.97
N SER A 36 12.76 -93.62 25.32
CA SER A 36 12.43 -92.57 24.35
C SER A 36 13.64 -92.18 23.47
N GLY A 37 14.84 -92.08 24.04
CA GLY A 37 16.06 -91.76 23.29
C GLY A 37 16.49 -92.87 22.32
N GLY A 38 16.35 -94.14 22.72
CA GLY A 38 16.57 -95.27 21.82
C GLY A 38 15.55 -95.30 20.68
N ALA A 39 14.28 -95.02 20.99
CA ALA A 39 13.22 -94.95 19.99
C ALA A 39 13.47 -93.85 18.95
N GLN A 40 13.87 -92.66 19.40
CA GLN A 40 14.24 -91.55 18.51
C GLN A 40 15.42 -91.93 17.60
N THR A 41 16.47 -92.51 18.17
CA THR A 41 17.65 -92.96 17.40
C THR A 41 17.27 -93.98 16.33
N ASN A 42 16.47 -94.98 16.70
CA ASN A 42 16.04 -96.05 15.80
C ASN A 42 15.10 -95.56 14.69
N LEU A 43 14.29 -94.53 14.97
CA LEU A 43 13.43 -93.87 13.98
C LEU A 43 14.16 -92.81 13.15
N GLY A 44 15.45 -92.58 13.42
CA GLY A 44 16.24 -91.54 12.73
C GLY A 44 15.81 -90.11 13.08
N LEU A 45 15.19 -89.91 14.24
CA LEU A 45 14.73 -88.61 14.72
C LEU A 45 15.78 -88.00 15.65
N ALA A 46 16.27 -86.82 15.30
CA ALA A 46 17.10 -86.00 16.17
C ALA A 46 16.35 -84.73 16.61
N ILE A 47 16.38 -84.42 17.92
CA ILE A 47 15.86 -83.16 18.47
C ILE A 47 16.69 -81.99 17.93
N GLY A 48 16.02 -80.91 17.54
CA GLY A 48 16.59 -79.76 16.84
C GLY A 48 16.75 -79.94 15.32
N THR A 49 16.52 -81.16 14.78
CA THR A 49 16.54 -81.42 13.33
C THR A 49 15.19 -81.93 12.82
N ASN A 50 14.73 -83.07 13.33
CA ASN A 50 13.45 -83.68 12.92
C ASN A 50 12.31 -83.31 13.85
N VAL A 51 12.64 -82.99 15.10
CA VAL A 51 11.69 -82.59 16.16
C VAL A 51 12.19 -81.29 16.74
N GLN A 52 11.32 -80.28 16.91
CA GLN A 52 11.71 -79.03 17.57
C GLN A 52 12.20 -79.33 18.99
N ALA A 53 13.34 -78.73 19.37
CA ALA A 53 13.75 -78.73 20.78
C ALA A 53 12.75 -77.89 21.56
N TRP A 54 12.52 -78.25 22.82
CA TRP A 54 11.72 -77.39 23.68
C TRP A 54 12.44 -76.04 23.81
N ASP A 55 11.72 -74.97 23.48
CA ASP A 55 12.19 -73.59 23.56
C ASP A 55 11.13 -72.77 24.28
N ALA A 56 11.53 -72.12 25.38
CA ALA A 56 10.61 -71.36 26.22
C ALA A 56 9.93 -70.21 25.46
N VAL A 57 10.65 -69.56 24.54
CA VAL A 57 10.11 -68.43 23.77
C VAL A 57 9.05 -68.91 22.77
N LEU A 58 9.22 -70.11 22.22
CA LEU A 58 8.20 -70.73 21.36
C LEU A 58 6.95 -71.13 22.16
N ASP A 59 7.12 -71.58 23.41
CA ASP A 59 6.01 -71.87 24.33
C ASP A 59 5.21 -70.59 24.65
N ASP A 60 5.91 -69.49 24.94
CA ASP A 60 5.32 -68.16 25.17
C ASP A 60 4.57 -67.65 23.92
N LEU A 61 5.12 -67.88 22.72
CA LEU A 61 4.48 -67.51 21.45
C LEU A 61 3.25 -68.38 21.16
N ALA A 62 3.31 -69.67 21.47
CA ALA A 62 2.20 -70.61 21.28
C ALA A 62 1.04 -70.37 22.27
N ALA A 63 1.33 -69.75 23.42
CA ALA A 63 0.32 -69.37 24.41
C ALA A 63 -0.54 -68.16 23.97
N LEU A 64 -0.17 -67.44 22.90
CA LEU A 64 -1.03 -66.41 22.31
C LEU A 64 -2.28 -67.05 21.68
N SER A 65 -3.45 -66.50 22.01
CA SER A 65 -4.69 -66.79 21.27
C SER A 65 -4.48 -66.50 19.77
N PRO A 66 -5.10 -67.25 18.84
CA PRO A 66 -5.04 -66.90 17.42
C PRO A 66 -5.40 -65.42 17.21
N VAL A 67 -4.59 -64.73 16.41
CA VAL A 67 -4.79 -63.31 16.08
C VAL A 67 -6.20 -63.10 15.50
N ALA A 68 -6.88 -62.05 15.93
CA ALA A 68 -8.00 -61.51 15.15
C ALA A 68 -7.46 -60.86 13.87
N THR A 69 -8.33 -60.54 12.90
CA THR A 69 -7.94 -59.75 11.72
C THR A 69 -7.22 -58.46 12.12
N ASP A 70 -6.20 -58.09 11.34
CA ASP A 70 -5.46 -56.83 11.46
C ASP A 70 -4.66 -56.64 12.77
N GLN A 71 -3.97 -57.70 13.22
CA GLN A 71 -3.09 -57.65 14.40
C GLN A 71 -1.66 -58.09 14.07
N PHE A 72 -0.69 -57.43 14.70
CA PHE A 72 0.71 -57.89 14.75
C PHE A 72 1.04 -58.50 16.13
N ILE A 73 1.92 -59.49 16.14
CA ILE A 73 2.54 -59.99 17.37
C ILE A 73 3.82 -59.20 17.63
N VAL A 74 3.97 -58.65 18.83
CA VAL A 74 5.17 -57.94 19.27
C VAL A 74 5.70 -58.52 20.57
N GLY A 75 7.01 -58.44 20.79
CA GLY A 75 7.62 -58.73 22.09
C GLY A 75 7.38 -57.59 23.07
N THR A 76 6.90 -57.91 24.28
CA THR A 76 6.62 -56.92 25.34
C THR A 76 7.66 -56.94 26.47
N GLY A 77 8.62 -57.87 26.39
CA GLY A 77 9.63 -58.15 27.41
C GLY A 77 10.35 -59.44 27.09
N ALA A 78 11.31 -59.85 27.93
CA ALA A 78 11.97 -61.13 27.78
C ALA A 78 10.96 -62.28 27.97
N GLY A 79 10.75 -63.10 26.92
CA GLY A 79 9.81 -64.23 26.97
C GLY A 79 8.33 -63.82 27.05
N THR A 80 7.95 -62.62 26.59
CA THR A 80 6.54 -62.22 26.57
C THR A 80 6.15 -61.60 25.25
N TYR A 81 5.01 -62.05 24.71
CA TYR A 81 4.44 -61.54 23.46
C TYR A 81 3.04 -60.96 23.72
N ALA A 82 2.61 -60.04 22.87
CA ALA A 82 1.25 -59.52 22.87
C ALA A 82 0.77 -59.18 21.46
N HIS A 83 -0.54 -59.10 21.27
CA HIS A 83 -1.14 -58.55 20.07
C HIS A 83 -1.17 -57.03 20.13
N VAL A 84 -0.79 -56.37 19.04
CA VAL A 84 -1.04 -54.95 18.80
C VAL A 84 -2.02 -54.83 17.64
N ASN A 85 -3.15 -54.16 17.89
CA ASN A 85 -4.11 -53.83 16.85
C ASN A 85 -3.45 -52.87 15.84
N MET A 86 -3.55 -53.18 14.55
CA MET A 86 -3.20 -52.21 13.52
C MET A 86 -4.29 -51.14 13.44
N ILE A 87 -3.91 -49.88 13.60
CA ILE A 87 -4.82 -48.76 13.40
C ILE A 87 -4.90 -48.50 11.88
N GLY A 88 -5.68 -49.29 11.17
CA GLY A 88 -5.91 -49.14 9.72
C GLY A 88 -4.74 -49.53 8.81
N SER A 89 -5.05 -49.58 7.51
CA SER A 89 -4.15 -49.98 6.43
C SER A 89 -2.97 -49.01 6.26
N GLY A 90 -1.78 -49.30 6.81
CA GLY A 90 -0.58 -48.50 6.50
C GLY A 90 0.69 -48.61 7.37
N LEU A 91 0.77 -49.47 8.38
CA LEU A 91 1.89 -49.46 9.35
C LEU A 91 2.97 -50.51 9.03
N THR A 92 4.22 -50.08 8.77
CA THR A 92 5.42 -50.96 8.69
C THR A 92 6.27 -50.80 9.96
N LEU A 93 6.71 -51.91 10.58
CA LEU A 93 7.48 -51.92 11.82
C LEU A 93 8.86 -52.58 11.61
N SER A 94 9.95 -51.84 11.86
CA SER A 94 11.34 -52.35 11.84
C SER A 94 12.14 -51.70 12.99
N GLY A 95 12.89 -52.51 13.76
CA GLY A 95 13.86 -52.00 14.74
C GLY A 95 13.30 -51.54 16.10
N GLY A 96 12.17 -52.11 16.55
CA GLY A 96 11.66 -51.89 17.92
C GLY A 96 11.13 -50.48 18.22
N ASN A 97 10.99 -49.62 17.20
CA ASN A 97 10.41 -48.29 17.33
C ASN A 97 9.60 -47.94 16.09
N PHE A 98 8.36 -47.46 16.26
CA PHE A 98 7.77 -46.56 15.29
C PHE A 98 8.30 -45.17 15.64
N TYR A 99 9.41 -44.74 15.03
CA TYR A 99 9.95 -43.41 15.34
C TYR A 99 9.07 -42.33 14.70
N TRP A 100 7.92 -42.07 15.30
CA TRP A 100 7.25 -40.77 15.22
C TRP A 100 7.89 -39.76 16.17
N ALA A 101 8.93 -40.12 16.93
CA ALA A 101 9.51 -39.25 17.97
C ALA A 101 10.05 -37.90 17.45
N TRP A 102 10.34 -37.76 16.16
CA TRP A 102 10.74 -36.47 15.56
C TRP A 102 9.55 -35.67 14.98
N LEU A 103 8.37 -36.30 14.91
CA LEU A 103 7.14 -35.71 14.36
C LEU A 103 5.93 -35.71 15.35
N ASN A 104 6.03 -36.30 16.55
CA ASN A 104 5.04 -36.24 17.65
C ASN A 104 3.57 -36.57 17.29
N ILE A 105 3.25 -37.38 16.29
CA ILE A 105 1.85 -37.68 15.97
C ILE A 105 1.35 -38.80 16.88
N GLU A 106 0.67 -38.42 17.96
CA GLU A 106 0.04 -39.34 18.93
C GLU A 106 -1.38 -39.75 18.48
N ALA A 107 -2.02 -38.92 17.64
CA ALA A 107 -3.18 -39.24 16.82
C ALA A 107 -3.35 -38.15 15.74
N LEU A 108 -3.74 -38.50 14.51
CA LEU A 108 -4.44 -37.54 13.64
C LEU A 108 -5.87 -37.52 14.16
N SER A 109 -6.16 -36.63 15.10
CA SER A 109 -7.37 -36.69 15.92
C SER A 109 -8.67 -36.60 15.12
N GLU A 110 -8.64 -36.10 13.88
CA GLU A 110 -9.78 -36.02 12.95
C GLU A 110 -9.33 -36.21 11.48
N ALA A 111 -10.23 -36.71 10.62
CA ALA A 111 -9.99 -36.85 9.19
C ALA A 111 -9.86 -35.46 8.51
N PRO A 112 -9.02 -35.31 7.48
CA PRO A 112 -8.90 -34.03 6.76
C PRO A 112 -10.25 -33.63 6.16
N THR A 113 -10.61 -32.36 6.32
CA THR A 113 -11.74 -31.74 5.60
C THR A 113 -11.26 -31.20 4.25
N GLU A 114 -12.20 -30.81 3.38
CA GLU A 114 -11.87 -30.14 2.12
C GLU A 114 -11.02 -28.88 2.39
N ASN A 115 -9.93 -28.72 1.63
CA ASN A 115 -8.96 -27.62 1.76
C ASN A 115 -8.18 -27.56 3.10
N SER A 116 -8.02 -28.69 3.79
CA SER A 116 -7.14 -28.79 4.95
C SER A 116 -5.67 -29.07 4.55
N VAL A 117 -4.73 -28.51 5.31
CA VAL A 117 -3.29 -28.72 5.18
C VAL A 117 -2.74 -29.15 6.53
N MET A 118 -1.70 -29.98 6.51
CA MET A 118 -1.09 -30.56 7.70
C MET A 118 0.00 -29.64 8.27
N PHE A 119 -0.05 -29.33 9.57
CA PHE A 119 0.87 -28.42 10.25
C PHE A 119 1.53 -29.06 11.46
N TYR A 120 2.83 -28.83 11.64
CA TYR A 120 3.55 -29.24 12.84
C TYR A 120 3.29 -28.25 13.98
N LYS A 121 2.73 -28.72 15.10
CA LYS A 121 2.38 -27.90 16.28
C LYS A 121 3.56 -27.63 17.22
N GLY A 122 4.77 -28.09 16.88
CA GLY A 122 5.97 -27.94 17.69
C GLY A 122 6.29 -29.16 18.56
N VAL A 123 7.36 -29.03 19.35
CA VAL A 123 8.04 -30.13 20.09
C VAL A 123 7.19 -30.87 21.13
N SER A 124 5.95 -30.44 21.38
CA SER A 124 5.02 -31.07 22.33
C SER A 124 3.60 -31.25 21.79
N GLY A 125 3.33 -30.84 20.54
CA GLY A 125 1.97 -30.75 20.00
C GLY A 125 1.65 -31.66 18.83
N GLY A 126 2.63 -32.40 18.30
CA GLY A 126 2.41 -33.26 17.14
C GLY A 126 2.10 -32.51 15.87
N VAL A 127 1.15 -33.03 15.09
CA VAL A 127 0.74 -32.49 13.81
C VAL A 127 -0.79 -32.41 13.76
N GLU A 128 -1.32 -31.35 13.15
CA GLU A 128 -2.77 -31.11 13.00
C GLU A 128 -3.17 -30.79 11.57
N TRP A 129 -4.44 -31.01 11.23
CA TRP A 129 -5.05 -30.53 9.99
C TRP A 129 -5.71 -29.17 10.23
N ASN A 130 -5.25 -28.13 9.53
CA ASN A 130 -5.88 -26.81 9.59
C ASN A 130 -6.42 -26.42 8.22
N ALA A 131 -7.58 -25.78 8.19
CA ALA A 131 -8.19 -25.22 6.98
C ALA A 131 -8.40 -23.71 7.13
N GLY A 132 -8.54 -23.01 6.00
CA GLY A 132 -8.94 -21.62 5.96
C GLY A 132 -8.11 -20.69 6.85
N ALA A 133 -8.77 -20.01 7.80
CA ALA A 133 -8.12 -19.05 8.69
C ALA A 133 -7.10 -19.68 9.64
N THR A 134 -7.36 -20.89 10.14
CA THR A 134 -6.48 -21.61 11.05
C THR A 134 -5.15 -21.95 10.38
N ALA A 135 -5.17 -22.34 9.09
CA ALA A 135 -3.96 -22.63 8.34
C ALA A 135 -3.05 -21.41 8.17
N ARG A 136 -3.63 -20.21 7.97
CA ARG A 136 -2.85 -18.95 7.90
C ARG A 136 -2.15 -18.65 9.22
N THR A 137 -2.88 -18.80 10.33
CA THR A 137 -2.32 -18.61 11.67
C THR A 137 -1.15 -19.56 11.92
N SER A 138 -1.28 -20.82 11.53
CA SER A 138 -0.21 -21.82 11.73
C SER A 138 1.03 -21.58 10.87
N LEU A 139 0.88 -20.95 9.72
CA LEU A 139 2.02 -20.50 8.89
C LEU A 139 2.64 -19.20 9.39
N GLY A 140 2.06 -18.55 10.41
CA GLY A 140 2.48 -17.24 10.88
C GLY A 140 2.13 -16.10 9.90
N LEU A 141 1.19 -16.32 8.98
CA LEU A 141 0.80 -15.33 7.98
C LEU A 141 -0.26 -14.39 8.55
N ALA A 142 0.05 -13.09 8.60
CA ALA A 142 -0.91 -12.05 8.98
C ALA A 142 -1.51 -11.35 7.75
N ILE A 143 -2.82 -11.10 7.78
CA ILE A 143 -3.52 -10.35 6.73
C ILE A 143 -3.12 -8.87 6.84
N GLY A 144 -2.80 -8.24 5.71
CA GLY A 144 -2.31 -6.86 5.62
C GLY A 144 -0.78 -6.73 5.72
N THR A 145 -0.06 -7.81 6.07
CA THR A 145 1.41 -7.85 6.09
C THR A 145 1.94 -8.92 5.13
N ASP A 146 1.55 -10.17 5.36
CA ASP A 146 2.04 -11.34 4.62
C ASP A 146 1.03 -11.82 3.58
N VAL A 147 -0.24 -11.49 3.80
CA VAL A 147 -1.34 -11.76 2.88
C VAL A 147 -2.09 -10.47 2.67
N LEU A 148 -2.09 -9.92 1.45
CA LEU A 148 -2.86 -8.72 1.14
C LEU A 148 -4.33 -8.93 1.56
N ALA A 149 -4.87 -7.98 2.31
CA ALA A 149 -6.27 -8.04 2.71
C ALA A 149 -7.13 -8.13 1.45
N GLN A 150 -8.16 -8.95 1.50
CA GLN A 150 -9.25 -9.00 0.53
C GLN A 150 -10.06 -7.68 0.60
N GLN A 151 -9.43 -6.54 0.36
CA GLN A 151 -10.05 -5.26 0.17
C GLN A 151 -9.64 -4.76 -1.20
N THR A 152 -10.63 -4.34 -1.98
CA THR A 152 -10.45 -3.83 -3.34
C THR A 152 -9.41 -2.73 -3.31
N ILE A 153 -8.36 -2.84 -4.14
CA ILE A 153 -7.43 -1.74 -4.33
C ILE A 153 -8.18 -0.62 -5.03
N GLY A 154 -8.15 0.59 -4.47
CA GLY A 154 -8.79 1.75 -5.05
C GLY A 154 -9.06 2.86 -4.04
N ILE A 155 -9.73 3.91 -4.52
CA ILE A 155 -9.89 5.17 -3.78
C ILE A 155 -11.26 5.34 -3.10
N ALA A 156 -12.08 4.27 -3.09
CA ALA A 156 -13.38 4.28 -2.42
C ALA A 156 -13.21 4.10 -0.90
N ASP A 157 -14.27 4.41 -0.15
CA ASP A 157 -14.28 4.29 1.31
C ASP A 157 -13.91 2.87 1.77
N ASN A 158 -12.99 2.76 2.74
CA ASN A 158 -12.43 1.52 3.28
C ASN A 158 -11.63 0.65 2.31
N ASN A 159 -11.15 1.18 1.18
CA ASN A 159 -10.21 0.48 0.31
C ASN A 159 -8.75 0.73 0.72
N LEU A 160 -7.87 -0.18 0.30
CA LEU A 160 -6.43 0.03 0.34
C LEU A 160 -6.01 0.74 -0.96
N VAL A 161 -5.08 1.68 -0.86
CA VAL A 161 -4.53 2.38 -2.02
C VAL A 161 -3.13 1.86 -2.29
N GLU A 162 -2.84 1.46 -3.52
CA GLU A 162 -1.49 1.06 -3.95
C GLU A 162 -0.72 2.25 -4.53
N MET A 163 0.61 2.24 -4.37
CA MET A 163 1.48 3.12 -5.12
C MET A 163 1.61 2.55 -6.53
N ASP A 164 1.01 3.24 -7.51
CA ASP A 164 1.00 2.89 -8.93
C ASP A 164 1.95 3.81 -9.71
N ASP A 165 3.21 3.86 -9.30
CA ASP A 165 4.24 4.58 -10.02
C ASP A 165 5.58 3.86 -9.88
N ALA A 166 6.20 3.60 -11.03
CA ALA A 166 7.46 2.88 -11.15
C ALA A 166 8.64 3.69 -10.59
N ASP A 167 8.54 5.02 -10.62
CA ASP A 167 9.63 5.93 -10.28
C ASP A 167 9.31 6.81 -9.07
N ALA A 168 8.28 6.46 -8.29
CA ALA A 168 7.92 7.18 -7.07
C ALA A 168 9.12 7.25 -6.10
N ALA A 169 9.52 8.48 -5.77
CA ALA A 169 10.70 8.77 -4.96
C ALA A 169 10.35 9.48 -3.65
N ASP A 170 11.35 9.55 -2.77
CA ASP A 170 11.25 10.36 -1.55
C ASP A 170 11.10 11.85 -1.90
N ASN A 171 10.18 12.54 -1.22
CA ASN A 171 9.77 13.94 -1.45
C ASN A 171 8.89 14.20 -2.67
N ASP A 172 8.36 13.17 -3.32
CA ASP A 172 7.30 13.35 -4.32
C ASP A 172 5.93 13.62 -3.66
N TYR A 173 5.07 14.31 -4.40
CA TYR A 173 3.67 14.53 -4.06
C TYR A 173 2.80 13.40 -4.61
N ALA A 174 1.77 13.01 -3.86
CA ALA A 174 0.88 11.94 -4.28
C ALA A 174 -0.26 12.46 -5.18
N LYS A 175 -0.48 11.80 -6.33
CA LYS A 175 -1.60 12.04 -7.24
C LYS A 175 -2.48 10.80 -7.33
N PHE A 176 -3.77 10.94 -7.03
CA PHE A 176 -4.72 9.84 -7.23
C PHE A 176 -4.95 9.58 -8.71
N THR A 177 -4.84 8.31 -9.10
CA THR A 177 -5.17 7.80 -10.43
C THR A 177 -6.26 6.74 -10.32
N VAL A 178 -6.68 6.20 -11.46
CA VAL A 178 -7.66 5.10 -11.52
C VAL A 178 -7.12 3.80 -10.92
N ASN A 179 -5.80 3.65 -10.89
CA ASN A 179 -5.12 2.45 -10.41
C ASN A 179 -4.53 2.63 -9.00
N GLY A 180 -4.23 3.85 -8.55
CA GLY A 180 -3.62 4.04 -7.24
C GLY A 180 -3.12 5.46 -7.00
N LEU A 181 -1.93 5.57 -6.42
CA LEU A 181 -1.18 6.81 -6.24
C LEU A 181 0.03 6.84 -7.15
N GLU A 182 0.16 7.88 -7.96
CA GLU A 182 1.40 8.22 -8.65
C GLU A 182 2.23 9.22 -7.83
N GLY A 183 3.56 9.10 -7.87
CA GLY A 183 4.48 10.11 -7.38
C GLY A 183 4.60 11.24 -8.40
N ARG A 184 4.65 12.48 -7.91
CA ARG A 184 4.86 13.68 -8.73
C ARG A 184 5.96 14.52 -8.12
N SER A 185 7.03 14.73 -8.87
CA SER A 185 8.09 15.64 -8.45
C SER A 185 7.55 17.08 -8.32
N TYR A 186 8.29 17.94 -7.61
CA TYR A 186 7.91 19.34 -7.45
C TYR A 186 7.67 20.06 -8.79
N ALA A 187 8.52 19.85 -9.79
CA ALA A 187 8.40 20.48 -11.11
C ALA A 187 7.15 19.99 -11.88
N GLU A 188 6.82 18.71 -11.74
CA GLU A 188 5.65 18.13 -12.39
C GLU A 188 4.34 18.55 -11.70
N LEU A 189 4.34 18.72 -10.38
CA LEU A 189 3.20 19.28 -9.65
C LEU A 189 2.95 20.72 -10.11
N LEU A 190 4.00 21.55 -10.17
CA LEU A 190 3.93 22.91 -10.67
C LEU A 190 3.34 22.97 -12.08
N SER A 191 3.79 22.08 -12.97
CA SER A 191 3.19 21.94 -14.30
C SER A 191 1.71 21.52 -14.26
N ASP A 192 1.33 20.57 -13.41
CA ASP A 192 -0.06 20.10 -13.28
C ASP A 192 -1.01 21.21 -12.77
N ILE A 193 -0.53 22.07 -11.88
CA ILE A 193 -1.29 23.21 -11.35
C ILE A 193 -1.11 24.50 -12.14
N SER A 194 -0.36 24.46 -13.25
CA SER A 194 -0.08 25.61 -14.12
C SER A 194 0.61 26.78 -13.41
N VAL A 195 1.56 26.48 -12.51
CA VAL A 195 2.37 27.48 -11.78
C VAL A 195 3.84 27.30 -12.16
N GLU A 196 4.59 28.39 -12.29
CA GLU A 196 6.04 28.32 -12.51
C GLU A 196 6.83 28.24 -11.19
N SER A 197 8.06 27.73 -11.25
CA SER A 197 8.88 27.55 -10.05
C SER A 197 9.22 28.89 -9.41
N GLY A 198 8.74 29.11 -8.18
CA GLY A 198 8.94 30.35 -7.45
C GLY A 198 7.94 31.46 -7.78
N ALA A 199 6.91 31.19 -8.58
CA ALA A 199 5.79 32.11 -8.75
C ALA A 199 5.01 32.29 -7.45
N GLU A 200 4.55 33.51 -7.23
CA GLU A 200 3.56 33.77 -6.20
C GLU A 200 2.17 33.53 -6.81
N VAL A 201 1.29 32.79 -6.13
CA VAL A 201 -0.06 32.45 -6.62
C VAL A 201 -0.99 33.68 -6.71
N ASN A 202 -0.48 34.87 -6.42
CA ASN A 202 -1.18 36.16 -6.51
C ASN A 202 -0.82 36.98 -7.75
N GLU A 203 -0.05 36.43 -8.70
CA GLU A 203 0.29 37.10 -9.95
C GLU A 203 -0.96 37.42 -10.78
N ILE A 204 -1.00 38.63 -11.34
CA ILE A 204 -2.06 39.06 -12.25
C ILE A 204 -1.79 38.44 -13.61
N GLU A 205 -2.76 37.70 -14.15
CA GLU A 205 -2.65 37.01 -15.44
C GLU A 205 -2.16 37.98 -16.55
N GLY A 206 -0.98 37.70 -17.12
CA GLY A 206 -0.41 38.44 -18.26
C GLY A 206 0.67 39.48 -17.95
N ASP A 207 0.95 39.79 -16.68
CA ASP A 207 2.13 40.56 -16.29
C ASP A 207 3.25 39.62 -15.86
N GLY A 208 4.25 39.42 -16.73
CA GLY A 208 5.39 38.52 -16.48
C GLY A 208 6.41 39.06 -15.46
N THR A 209 5.98 39.88 -14.51
CA THR A 209 6.82 40.46 -13.45
C THR A 209 6.26 40.09 -12.08
N ASN A 210 6.96 39.22 -11.36
CA ASN A 210 6.52 38.70 -10.07
C ASN A 210 6.29 39.81 -9.04
N GLY A 211 5.29 39.62 -8.19
CA GLY A 211 5.01 40.48 -7.04
C GLY A 211 4.36 41.83 -7.39
N ARG A 212 3.92 42.06 -8.62
CA ARG A 212 3.15 43.27 -8.94
C ARG A 212 1.70 43.16 -8.51
N VAL A 213 1.16 44.25 -7.98
CA VAL A 213 -0.23 44.34 -7.54
C VAL A 213 -0.98 45.42 -8.31
N LEU A 214 -2.26 45.14 -8.58
CA LEU A 214 -3.17 46.06 -9.22
C LEU A 214 -3.65 47.11 -8.21
N ARG A 215 -3.44 48.38 -8.51
CA ARG A 215 -3.83 49.50 -7.64
C ARG A 215 -4.66 50.52 -8.41
N SER A 216 -5.52 51.26 -7.69
CA SER A 216 -6.31 52.33 -8.29
C SER A 216 -6.24 53.63 -7.47
N ILE A 217 -6.19 54.74 -8.20
CA ILE A 217 -6.22 56.10 -7.63
C ILE A 217 -7.19 56.98 -8.41
N LEU A 218 -7.69 58.00 -7.73
CA LEU A 218 -8.46 59.08 -8.33
C LEU A 218 -7.57 60.33 -8.37
N LEU A 219 -7.19 60.78 -9.56
CA LEU A 219 -6.46 62.04 -9.75
C LEU A 219 -7.45 63.20 -9.85
N GLN A 220 -7.21 64.25 -9.10
CA GLN A 220 -7.98 65.48 -9.13
C GLN A 220 -7.12 66.62 -9.68
N ILE A 221 -7.64 67.33 -10.68
CA ILE A 221 -6.98 68.43 -11.36
C ILE A 221 -7.81 69.70 -11.13
N TYR A 222 -7.13 70.77 -10.74
CA TYR A 222 -7.70 72.05 -10.34
C TYR A 222 -6.99 73.21 -11.05
N ASP A 223 -7.58 74.40 -10.97
CA ASP A 223 -6.84 75.65 -11.20
C ASP A 223 -5.68 75.77 -10.20
N GLY A 224 -4.56 76.25 -10.71
CA GLY A 224 -3.39 76.54 -9.91
C GLY A 224 -3.61 77.75 -9.02
N THR A 225 -2.80 77.89 -7.98
CA THR A 225 -2.85 79.08 -7.11
C THR A 225 -2.44 80.36 -7.88
N ASN A 226 -1.56 80.22 -8.88
CA ASN A 226 -1.09 81.29 -9.75
C ASN A 226 -1.91 81.31 -11.05
N ALA A 227 -2.09 82.50 -11.61
CA ALA A 227 -2.78 82.67 -12.88
C ALA A 227 -2.14 81.86 -14.02
N ASN A 228 -2.98 81.22 -14.84
CA ASN A 228 -2.59 80.39 -15.98
C ASN A 228 -1.71 79.18 -15.60
N THR A 229 -2.03 78.52 -14.48
CA THR A 229 -1.36 77.29 -14.07
C THR A 229 -2.36 76.24 -13.60
N VAL A 230 -1.92 75.00 -13.49
CA VAL A 230 -2.76 73.86 -13.09
C VAL A 230 -2.22 73.26 -11.80
N LYS A 231 -3.10 72.68 -11.00
CA LYS A 231 -2.76 71.91 -9.80
C LYS A 231 -3.28 70.49 -9.91
N ALA A 232 -2.48 69.50 -9.53
CA ALA A 232 -2.87 68.09 -9.58
C ALA A 232 -2.51 67.38 -8.27
N ALA A 233 -3.41 66.52 -7.78
CA ALA A 233 -3.22 65.74 -6.56
C ALA A 233 -4.10 64.47 -6.55
N THR A 234 -3.70 63.45 -5.81
CA THR A 234 -4.56 62.29 -5.54
C THR A 234 -5.69 62.62 -4.57
N GLY A 235 -6.90 62.21 -4.91
CA GLY A 235 -8.09 62.25 -4.06
C GLY A 235 -8.27 60.95 -3.26
N ILE A 236 -9.33 60.18 -3.54
CA ILE A 236 -9.57 58.88 -2.91
C ILE A 236 -8.63 57.82 -3.52
N ILE A 237 -8.06 57.00 -2.64
CA ILE A 237 -7.10 55.97 -2.97
C ILE A 237 -7.64 54.62 -2.48
N TRP A 238 -7.68 53.60 -3.34
CA TRP A 238 -7.91 52.22 -2.90
C TRP A 238 -6.65 51.41 -3.12
N ASN A 239 -5.95 51.11 -2.02
CA ASN A 239 -4.70 50.37 -2.03
C ASN A 239 -3.64 50.94 -3.00
N GLY A 240 -3.67 52.24 -3.30
CA GLY A 240 -2.75 52.95 -4.20
C GLY A 240 -1.72 53.81 -3.44
N ASP A 241 -0.67 54.21 -4.14
CA ASP A 241 0.29 55.20 -3.71
C ASP A 241 -0.23 56.63 -3.96
N SER A 242 0.13 57.54 -3.05
CA SER A 242 -0.12 58.96 -3.22
C SER A 242 0.83 59.55 -4.26
N ILE A 243 0.29 60.27 -5.25
CA ILE A 243 1.10 61.17 -6.08
C ILE A 243 1.23 62.50 -5.35
N GLY A 244 2.42 63.10 -5.34
CA GLY A 244 2.65 64.35 -4.63
C GLY A 244 1.74 65.47 -5.15
N LEU A 245 1.17 66.26 -4.23
CA LEU A 245 0.47 67.48 -4.61
C LEU A 245 1.45 68.39 -5.34
N THR A 246 1.14 68.69 -6.60
CA THR A 246 1.91 69.61 -7.41
C THR A 246 0.99 70.77 -7.79
N ASP A 247 1.32 71.96 -7.28
CA ASP A 247 0.60 73.20 -7.57
C ASP A 247 1.41 74.07 -8.52
N ASN A 248 0.72 74.93 -9.26
CA ASN A 248 1.29 75.90 -10.20
C ASN A 248 2.10 75.28 -11.35
N ILE A 249 1.62 74.15 -11.89
CA ILE A 249 2.14 73.54 -13.11
C ILE A 249 1.89 74.51 -14.27
N SER A 250 2.94 75.10 -14.83
CA SER A 250 2.85 76.07 -15.92
C SER A 250 3.08 75.40 -17.28
N LYS A 251 2.64 76.05 -18.37
CA LYS A 251 2.81 75.51 -19.72
C LYS A 251 4.28 75.27 -20.06
N GLY A 252 4.56 74.10 -20.63
CA GLY A 252 5.90 73.67 -21.00
C GLY A 252 6.80 73.36 -19.81
N ALA A 253 6.26 73.30 -18.59
CA ALA A 253 7.02 72.97 -17.40
C ALA A 253 6.83 71.50 -17.00
N THR A 254 7.92 70.89 -16.55
CA THR A 254 7.95 69.64 -15.82
C THR A 254 8.20 69.96 -14.35
N THR A 255 7.25 69.61 -13.49
CA THR A 255 7.26 69.92 -12.06
C THR A 255 6.96 68.65 -11.27
N GLY A 256 8.00 68.01 -10.76
CA GLY A 256 7.87 66.77 -10.00
C GLY A 256 7.25 65.65 -10.83
N ASP A 257 6.03 65.26 -10.44
CA ASP A 257 5.30 64.10 -10.97
C ASP A 257 4.50 64.42 -12.25
N PHE A 258 4.48 65.69 -12.69
CA PHE A 258 3.64 66.14 -13.80
C PHE A 258 4.39 67.03 -14.78
N THR A 259 4.04 66.91 -16.07
CA THR A 259 4.43 67.85 -17.14
C THR A 259 3.20 68.39 -17.85
N LEU A 260 3.12 69.70 -18.05
CA LEU A 260 2.09 70.32 -18.89
C LEU A 260 2.70 70.76 -20.22
N SER A 261 2.09 70.38 -21.34
CA SER A 261 2.60 70.72 -22.68
C SER A 261 2.67 72.23 -22.92
N ALA A 262 3.49 72.65 -23.90
CA ALA A 262 3.72 74.07 -24.18
C ALA A 262 2.47 74.83 -24.65
N ASP A 263 1.52 74.13 -25.26
CA ASP A 263 0.20 74.64 -25.65
C ASP A 263 -0.86 74.52 -24.53
N GLY A 264 -0.53 73.82 -23.42
CA GLY A 264 -1.42 73.59 -22.28
C GLY A 264 -2.44 72.47 -22.49
N SER A 265 -2.36 71.74 -23.59
CA SER A 265 -3.39 70.76 -23.98
C SER A 265 -3.22 69.36 -23.42
N THR A 266 -2.02 69.03 -22.95
CA THR A 266 -1.69 67.69 -22.48
C THR A 266 -1.07 67.77 -21.10
N LEU A 267 -1.76 67.20 -20.11
CA LEU A 267 -1.18 66.96 -18.79
C LEU A 267 -0.64 65.53 -18.77
N THR A 268 0.67 65.42 -18.57
CA THR A 268 1.37 64.14 -18.46
C THR A 268 1.63 63.84 -17.00
N ILE A 269 1.27 62.64 -16.58
CA ILE A 269 1.69 62.05 -15.31
C ILE A 269 2.96 61.29 -15.63
N GLU A 270 4.08 61.78 -15.12
CA GLU A 270 5.39 61.21 -15.36
C GLU A 270 5.50 59.87 -14.64
N ALA A 271 6.18 58.91 -15.26
CA ALA A 271 6.46 57.62 -14.67
C ALA A 271 7.23 57.72 -13.34
N SER A 272 7.93 58.84 -13.07
CA SER A 272 8.57 59.08 -11.77
C SER A 272 7.57 59.34 -10.63
N GLY A 273 6.37 59.82 -10.95
CA GLY A 273 5.31 60.10 -9.98
C GLY A 273 4.42 58.91 -9.67
N LEU A 274 4.56 57.81 -10.42
CA LEU A 274 3.93 56.54 -10.18
C LEU A 274 5.03 55.56 -9.81
N THR A 275 4.93 54.90 -8.67
CA THR A 275 5.91 53.87 -8.25
C THR A 275 5.94 52.64 -9.18
N GLY A 276 5.08 52.57 -10.20
CA GLY A 276 5.06 51.53 -11.22
C GLY A 276 4.36 51.92 -12.53
N ASN A 277 4.18 50.94 -13.43
CA ASN A 277 3.66 51.16 -14.78
C ASN A 277 2.12 51.30 -14.78
N CYS A 278 1.61 52.42 -15.29
CA CYS A 278 0.16 52.56 -15.49
C CYS A 278 -0.35 51.62 -16.58
N ILE A 279 -1.46 50.92 -16.29
CA ILE A 279 -2.09 49.98 -17.22
C ILE A 279 -3.17 50.69 -18.03
N ALA A 280 -4.04 51.45 -17.36
CA ALA A 280 -5.20 52.06 -18.00
C ALA A 280 -5.74 53.26 -17.23
N VAL A 281 -6.24 54.25 -17.95
CA VAL A 281 -7.18 55.23 -17.41
C VAL A 281 -8.59 54.68 -17.64
N LEU A 282 -9.33 54.42 -16.57
CA LEU A 282 -10.64 53.77 -16.64
C LEU A 282 -11.76 54.74 -17.00
N GLY A 283 -11.54 56.04 -16.78
CA GLY A 283 -12.49 57.10 -17.11
C GLY A 283 -12.01 58.46 -16.62
N ALA A 284 -12.57 59.52 -17.18
CA ALA A 284 -12.34 60.89 -16.75
C ALA A 284 -13.68 61.63 -16.73
N ASP A 285 -14.04 62.16 -15.57
CA ASP A 285 -15.27 62.89 -15.33
C ASP A 285 -14.96 64.37 -15.07
N ASN A 286 -15.65 65.25 -15.78
CA ASN A 286 -15.67 66.68 -15.45
C ASN A 286 -16.78 66.93 -14.43
N SER A 287 -16.42 67.36 -13.21
CA SER A 287 -17.40 67.48 -12.12
C SER A 287 -18.11 68.84 -12.11
N TYR A 288 -17.48 69.94 -12.54
CA TYR A 288 -18.10 71.28 -12.54
C TYR A 288 -17.47 72.18 -13.60
N ASN A 289 -18.30 72.80 -14.46
CA ASN A 289 -17.90 73.70 -15.52
C ASN A 289 -18.50 75.11 -15.29
N SER A 290 -17.66 76.14 -15.15
CA SER A 290 -18.08 77.54 -15.05
C SER A 290 -17.42 78.45 -16.09
N SER A 291 -16.54 77.93 -16.93
CA SER A 291 -15.89 78.69 -17.99
C SER A 291 -16.66 78.60 -19.31
N ASN A 292 -16.56 79.66 -20.11
CA ASN A 292 -17.18 79.75 -21.45
C ASN A 292 -16.51 78.81 -22.48
N SER A 293 -15.51 78.03 -22.05
CA SER A 293 -14.74 77.06 -22.83
C SER A 293 -15.01 75.67 -22.25
N THR A 294 -16.01 74.98 -22.79
CA THR A 294 -16.42 73.68 -22.28
C THR A 294 -15.36 72.61 -22.56
N ILE A 295 -14.84 71.95 -21.52
CA ILE A 295 -14.06 70.72 -21.69
C ILE A 295 -15.06 69.63 -22.13
N GLU A 296 -15.08 69.33 -23.42
CA GLU A 296 -16.06 68.39 -23.98
C GLU A 296 -15.57 66.94 -23.99
N THR A 297 -14.27 66.71 -24.16
CA THR A 297 -13.71 65.35 -24.21
C THR A 297 -12.29 65.31 -23.67
N ILE A 298 -12.00 64.26 -22.89
CA ILE A 298 -10.66 63.94 -22.41
C ILE A 298 -10.27 62.61 -23.07
N GLN A 299 -9.24 62.65 -23.90
CA GLN A 299 -8.61 61.45 -24.41
C GLN A 299 -7.40 61.14 -23.55
N TYR A 300 -7.09 59.86 -23.40
CA TYR A 300 -5.88 59.41 -22.73
C TYR A 300 -5.11 58.46 -23.64
N ASP A 301 -3.79 58.54 -23.59
CA ASP A 301 -2.91 57.53 -24.17
C ASP A 301 -1.69 57.29 -23.29
N MET A 302 -1.02 56.17 -23.57
CA MET A 302 0.17 55.72 -22.85
C MET A 302 1.36 55.80 -23.79
N VAL A 303 2.40 56.54 -23.40
CA VAL A 303 3.65 56.60 -24.17
C VAL A 303 4.81 56.22 -23.27
N SER A 304 5.48 55.13 -23.63
CA SER A 304 6.44 54.44 -22.77
C SER A 304 5.78 54.01 -21.45
N ASN A 305 5.90 54.80 -20.38
CA ASN A 305 5.28 54.55 -19.07
C ASN A 305 4.54 55.78 -18.52
N ASP A 306 4.46 56.86 -19.30
CA ASP A 306 3.78 58.09 -18.90
C ASP A 306 2.32 58.02 -19.34
N ILE A 307 1.43 58.57 -18.50
CA ILE A 307 0.02 58.74 -18.86
C ILE A 307 -0.15 60.15 -19.39
N ARG A 308 -0.67 60.28 -20.61
CA ARG A 308 -0.99 61.60 -21.16
C ARG A 308 -2.50 61.78 -21.19
N LEU A 309 -2.96 62.88 -20.60
CA LEU A 309 -4.34 63.32 -20.63
C LEU A 309 -4.44 64.50 -21.59
N ILE A 310 -5.16 64.31 -22.69
CA ILE A 310 -5.32 65.30 -23.76
C ILE A 310 -6.72 65.87 -23.70
N PHE A 311 -6.83 67.19 -23.59
CA PHE A 311 -8.08 67.91 -23.42
C PHE A 311 -8.53 68.54 -24.74
N TYR A 312 -9.83 68.42 -25.06
CA TYR A 312 -10.42 68.98 -26.27
C TYR A 312 -11.62 69.88 -25.95
N THR A 313 -11.79 70.95 -26.73
CA THR A 313 -12.95 71.86 -26.64
C THR A 313 -14.20 71.28 -27.27
N ASP A 314 -14.03 70.36 -28.22
CA ASP A 314 -15.10 69.66 -28.92
C ASP A 314 -14.69 68.25 -29.34
N ASN A 315 -15.68 67.42 -29.69
CA ASN A 315 -15.43 66.10 -30.27
C ASN A 315 -14.81 66.15 -31.69
N ALA A 316 -14.44 67.34 -32.18
CA ALA A 316 -13.90 67.61 -33.52
C ALA A 316 -12.36 67.73 -33.55
N GLY A 317 -11.68 67.53 -32.41
CA GLY A 317 -10.22 67.40 -32.34
C GLY A 317 -9.45 68.70 -32.11
N ASN A 318 -10.13 69.78 -31.72
CA ASN A 318 -9.45 71.02 -31.30
C ASN A 318 -8.94 70.90 -29.87
N VAL A 319 -7.61 70.91 -29.71
CA VAL A 319 -6.97 70.82 -28.40
C VAL A 319 -7.29 72.05 -27.53
N LEU A 320 -7.56 71.82 -26.25
CA LEU A 320 -7.94 72.84 -25.28
C LEU A 320 -6.77 73.15 -24.35
N ASP A 321 -6.46 74.44 -24.21
CA ASP A 321 -5.51 74.91 -23.20
C ASP A 321 -6.11 74.83 -21.79
N LEU A 322 -5.62 73.88 -21.00
CA LEU A 322 -6.10 73.60 -19.66
C LEU A 322 -5.91 74.78 -18.69
N THR A 323 -4.86 75.58 -18.87
CA THR A 323 -4.57 76.73 -17.98
C THR A 323 -5.54 77.91 -18.17
N ALA A 324 -6.19 77.96 -19.34
CA ALA A 324 -7.20 78.96 -19.66
C ALA A 324 -8.61 78.41 -19.49
N ALA A 325 -8.78 77.08 -19.59
CA ALA A 325 -10.04 76.39 -19.39
C ALA A 325 -10.43 76.27 -17.92
N LEU A 326 -9.46 75.96 -17.05
CA LEU A 326 -9.64 75.91 -15.60
C LEU A 326 -9.56 77.33 -15.05
N SER A 327 -10.70 77.94 -14.76
CA SER A 327 -10.78 79.29 -14.18
C SER A 327 -11.59 79.29 -12.90
N GLY A 328 -10.93 79.40 -11.74
CA GLY A 328 -11.58 79.31 -10.42
C GLY A 328 -11.47 77.91 -9.80
N VAL A 329 -12.37 77.53 -8.89
CA VAL A 329 -12.29 76.22 -8.18
C VAL A 329 -12.89 75.08 -9.02
N GLU A 330 -12.47 74.96 -10.27
CA GLU A 330 -12.92 73.91 -11.19
C GLU A 330 -12.16 72.60 -10.92
N ILE A 331 -12.81 71.44 -11.09
CA ILE A 331 -12.26 70.12 -10.74
C ILE A 331 -12.52 69.11 -11.87
N ILE A 332 -11.44 68.55 -12.41
CA ILE A 332 -11.47 67.36 -13.26
C ILE A 332 -11.03 66.16 -12.44
N THR A 333 -11.74 65.04 -12.59
CA THR A 333 -11.45 63.80 -11.89
C THR A 333 -11.09 62.70 -12.90
N VAL A 334 -9.98 62.00 -12.68
CA VAL A 334 -9.49 60.93 -13.56
C VAL A 334 -9.26 59.65 -12.75
N TYR A 335 -9.84 58.54 -13.19
CA TYR A 335 -9.73 57.23 -12.56
C TYR A 335 -8.60 56.44 -13.22
N ILE A 336 -7.56 56.10 -12.45
CA ILE A 336 -6.34 55.49 -12.97
C ILE A 336 -6.15 54.12 -12.33
N LEU A 337 -5.82 53.12 -13.16
CA LEU A 337 -5.47 51.76 -12.78
C LEU A 337 -4.03 51.47 -13.20
N TYR A 338 -3.19 51.06 -12.25
CA TYR A 338 -1.76 50.85 -12.51
C TYR A 338 -1.21 49.64 -11.74
N LEU A 339 -0.07 49.14 -12.22
CA LEU A 339 0.74 48.13 -11.56
C LEU A 339 1.85 48.82 -10.79
N THR A 340 2.14 48.32 -9.61
CA THR A 340 3.38 48.66 -8.90
C THR A 340 3.87 47.43 -8.15
N SER A 341 5.11 47.48 -7.66
CA SER A 341 5.63 46.44 -6.77
C SER A 341 4.76 46.29 -5.52
N SER A 342 4.71 45.07 -4.99
CA SER A 342 4.00 44.70 -3.76
C SER A 342 4.36 45.58 -2.57
#